data_AF-A0A9E5R230-F1
#
_entry.id   AF-A0A9E5R230-F1
#
_cell.length_a   1.000
_cell.length_b   1.000
_cell.length_c   1.000
_cell.angle_alpha   90.00
_cell.angle_beta   90.00
_cell.angle_gamma   90.00
#
_symmetry.space_group_name_H-M   'P 1'
#
loop_
_entity.id
_entity.type
_entity.pdbx_description
1 polymer ?
#
loop_
_entity_poly.entity_id
_entity_poly.type
_entity_poly.pdbx_seq_one_letter_code
_entity_poly.pdbx_strand_id
1 'polypeptide(L)'
;MLNVRANPSINAARIAQVFLYRSYPILGISADGGWFLIELRDGRTGWVSARYIYRVDHSPVPVVQAASSNQSALPNIEVAGVATAELKIRVFPRTGEQIGLVPNGALVRVLARNSNGSWFYISWQGVEGWVFSPYIRLTNGRVIDLIVR
;
A
#
# COMPACT_ATOMS: atom_id res chain seq x y z
N MET A 1 14.94 11.44 -13.46
CA MET A 1 13.90 10.82 -12.61
C MET A 1 12.84 10.23 -13.52
N LEU A 2 12.22 9.12 -13.15
CA LEU A 2 11.18 8.43 -13.92
C LEU A 2 9.88 8.39 -13.13
N ASN A 3 8.76 8.70 -13.79
CA ASN A 3 7.44 8.70 -13.15
C ASN A 3 6.90 7.29 -13.00
N VAL A 4 6.39 6.99 -11.81
CA VAL A 4 5.66 5.76 -11.50
C VAL A 4 4.18 6.07 -11.53
N ARG A 5 3.41 5.27 -12.26
CA ARG A 5 1.99 5.51 -12.51
C ARG A 5 1.12 4.36 -12.00
N ALA A 6 -0.14 4.68 -11.70
CA ALA A 6 -1.12 3.71 -11.22
C ALA A 6 -1.51 2.68 -12.30
N ASN A 7 -1.42 3.04 -13.58
CA ASN A 7 -1.75 2.18 -14.72
C ASN A 7 -0.68 2.31 -15.82
N PRO A 8 -0.54 1.33 -16.73
CA PRO A 8 0.41 1.34 -17.85
C PRO A 8 -0.05 2.30 -18.96
N SER A 9 -0.18 3.58 -18.62
CA SER A 9 -0.63 4.63 -19.54
C SER A 9 0.00 5.96 -19.18
N ILE A 10 0.32 6.76 -20.20
CA ILE A 10 0.84 8.13 -20.02
C ILE A 10 -0.19 9.07 -19.38
N ASN A 11 -1.48 8.73 -19.45
CA ASN A 11 -2.57 9.51 -18.87
C ASN A 11 -2.93 9.06 -17.44
N ALA A 12 -2.34 7.96 -16.96
CA ALA A 12 -2.60 7.44 -15.63
C ALA A 12 -2.03 8.35 -14.53
N ALA A 13 -2.69 8.39 -13.38
CA ALA A 13 -2.24 9.16 -12.22
C ALA A 13 -0.79 8.79 -11.83
N ARG A 14 0.02 9.81 -11.53
CA ARG A 14 1.38 9.67 -11.04
C ARG A 14 1.34 9.43 -9.53
N ILE A 15 1.91 8.31 -9.08
CA ILE A 15 1.86 7.89 -7.68
C ILE A 15 3.22 8.00 -6.98
N ALA A 16 4.32 8.02 -7.76
CA ALA A 16 5.67 8.21 -7.24
C ALA A 16 6.65 8.64 -8.34
N GLN A 17 7.91 8.87 -7.96
CA GLN A 17 9.04 8.99 -8.87
C GLN A 17 10.19 8.11 -8.39
N VAL A 18 10.90 7.52 -9.34
CA VAL A 18 12.15 6.80 -9.10
C VAL A 18 13.34 7.57 -9.66
N PHE A 19 14.50 7.41 -9.01
CA PHE A 19 15.73 8.11 -9.37
C PHE A 19 16.56 7.26 -10.33
N LEU A 20 17.36 7.94 -11.16
CA LEU A 20 18.33 7.28 -12.04
C LEU A 20 19.37 6.52 -11.19
N TYR A 21 19.94 5.45 -11.74
CA TYR A 21 20.96 4.62 -11.08
C TYR A 21 20.50 3.87 -9.82
N ARG A 22 19.18 3.74 -9.63
CA ARG A 22 18.57 2.87 -8.60
C ARG A 22 17.96 1.65 -9.26
N SER A 23 18.17 0.48 -8.66
CA SER A 23 17.55 -0.78 -9.07
C SER A 23 16.23 -1.00 -8.33
N TYR A 24 15.23 -1.52 -9.05
CA TYR A 24 13.91 -1.90 -8.54
C TYR A 24 13.54 -3.28 -9.09
N PRO A 25 12.94 -4.18 -8.29
CA PRO A 25 12.40 -5.45 -8.80
C PRO A 25 11.34 -5.20 -9.87
N ILE A 26 11.39 -5.96 -10.96
CA ILE A 26 10.35 -5.99 -11.99
C ILE A 26 9.47 -7.20 -11.71
N LEU A 27 8.18 -6.94 -11.47
CA LEU A 27 7.19 -7.97 -11.16
C LEU A 27 6.40 -8.42 -12.39
N GLY A 28 6.34 -7.60 -13.43
CA GLY A 28 5.56 -7.89 -14.61
C GLY A 28 5.74 -6.88 -15.74
N ILE A 29 5.20 -7.21 -16.90
CA ILE A 29 5.17 -6.37 -18.10
C ILE A 29 3.73 -6.23 -18.61
N SER A 30 3.39 -5.07 -19.17
CA SER A 30 2.09 -4.87 -19.80
C SER A 30 1.95 -5.72 -21.07
N ALA A 31 0.71 -6.01 -21.48
CA ALA A 31 0.43 -6.85 -22.64
C ALA A 31 1.04 -6.30 -23.95
N ASP A 32 1.15 -4.98 -24.07
CA ASP A 32 1.78 -4.27 -25.19
C ASP A 32 3.31 -4.14 -25.05
N GLY A 33 3.90 -4.61 -23.94
CA GLY A 33 5.33 -4.48 -23.64
C GLY A 33 5.80 -3.06 -23.30
N GLY A 34 4.91 -2.07 -23.28
CA GLY A 34 5.26 -0.66 -23.14
C GLY A 34 5.65 -0.23 -21.72
N TRP A 35 5.30 -1.04 -20.73
CA TRP A 35 5.43 -0.72 -19.30
C TRP A 35 5.89 -1.91 -18.47
N PHE A 36 6.77 -1.65 -17.51
CA PHE A 36 7.09 -2.58 -16.44
C PHE A 36 6.34 -2.22 -15.18
N LEU A 37 5.82 -3.24 -14.50
CA LEU A 37 5.37 -3.15 -13.12
C LEU A 37 6.59 -3.34 -12.22
N ILE A 38 6.92 -2.32 -11.43
CA ILE A 38 8.05 -2.37 -10.49
C ILE A 38 7.55 -2.36 -9.05
N GLU A 39 8.35 -2.92 -8.15
CA GLU A 39 8.19 -2.77 -6.71
C GLU A 39 9.09 -1.65 -6.19
N LEU A 40 8.52 -0.68 -5.48
CA LEU A 40 9.22 0.39 -4.80
C LEU A 40 9.73 -0.11 -3.45
N ARG A 41 10.75 0.57 -2.92
CA ARG A 41 11.37 0.19 -1.62
C ARG A 41 10.44 0.21 -0.43
N ASP A 42 9.32 0.91 -0.55
CA ASP A 42 8.29 0.98 0.48
C ASP A 42 7.29 -0.18 0.38
N GLY A 43 7.36 -1.03 -0.66
CA GLY A 43 6.45 -2.16 -0.91
C GLY A 43 5.34 -1.85 -1.91
N ARG A 44 5.26 -0.61 -2.42
CA ARG A 44 4.28 -0.25 -3.46
C ARG A 44 4.65 -0.86 -4.79
N THR A 45 3.64 -1.18 -5.58
CA THR A 45 3.84 -1.46 -7.00
C THR A 45 3.40 -0.29 -7.86
N GLY A 46 3.99 -0.17 -9.04
CA GLY A 46 3.56 0.84 -10.00
C GLY A 46 4.21 0.69 -11.36
N TRP A 47 3.60 1.34 -12.35
CA TRP A 47 3.96 1.21 -13.74
C TRP A 47 4.97 2.27 -14.15
N VAL A 48 6.07 1.83 -14.75
CA VAL A 48 7.11 2.68 -15.35
C VAL A 48 7.29 2.32 -16.81
N SER A 49 7.62 3.30 -17.66
CA SER A 49 7.77 3.03 -19.08
C SER A 49 9.01 2.17 -19.35
N ALA A 50 8.83 1.07 -20.06
CA ALA A 50 9.89 0.12 -20.38
C ALA A 50 11.04 0.78 -21.17
N ARG A 51 10.73 1.81 -21.96
CA ARG A 51 11.72 2.57 -22.76
C ARG A 51 12.85 3.21 -21.96
N TYR A 52 12.65 3.42 -20.65
CA TYR A 52 13.62 4.10 -19.78
C TYR A 52 14.25 3.15 -18.75
N ILE A 53 14.04 1.84 -18.89
CA ILE A 53 14.56 0.83 -17.98
C ILE A 53 15.63 0.01 -18.70
N TYR A 54 16.84 0.04 -18.15
CA TYR A 54 17.89 -0.91 -18.53
C TYR A 54 17.77 -2.15 -17.64
N ARG A 55 17.57 -3.31 -18.27
CA ARG A 55 17.47 -4.59 -17.57
C ARG A 55 18.85 -5.25 -17.54
N VAL A 56 19.28 -5.63 -16.34
CA VAL A 56 20.51 -6.40 -16.14
C VAL A 56 20.25 -7.90 -16.31
N ASP A 57 19.02 -8.34 -16.08
CA ASP A 57 18.56 -9.71 -16.25
C ASP A 57 17.56 -9.81 -17.42
N HIS A 58 17.81 -10.75 -18.33
CA HIS A 58 17.02 -11.02 -19.55
C HIS A 58 15.97 -12.12 -19.37
N SER A 59 15.79 -12.64 -18.16
CA SER A 59 14.76 -13.63 -17.83
C SER A 59 13.36 -13.19 -18.30
N PRO A 60 12.50 -14.12 -18.76
CA PRO A 60 11.16 -13.77 -19.18
C PRO A 60 10.38 -13.12 -18.02
N VAL A 61 9.78 -11.95 -18.29
CA VAL A 61 8.94 -11.23 -17.33
C VAL A 61 7.49 -11.61 -17.61
N PRO A 62 6.70 -12.02 -16.61
CA PRO A 62 5.31 -12.41 -16.83
C PRO A 62 4.48 -11.21 -17.29
N VAL A 63 3.59 -11.46 -18.26
CA VAL A 63 2.60 -10.46 -18.68
C VAL A 63 1.55 -10.33 -17.58
N VAL A 64 1.35 -9.11 -17.07
CA VAL A 64 0.35 -8.82 -16.04
C VAL A 64 -0.65 -7.81 -16.58
N GLN A 65 -1.94 -8.07 -16.34
CA GLN A 65 -3.00 -7.13 -16.71
C GLN A 65 -3.08 -6.03 -15.65
N ALA A 66 -3.28 -4.79 -16.08
CA ALA A 66 -3.61 -3.70 -15.17
C ALA A 66 -4.93 -4.03 -14.48
N ALA A 67 -4.99 -3.92 -13.16
CA ALA A 67 -6.23 -4.09 -12.43
C ALA A 67 -7.23 -3.03 -12.93
N SER A 68 -8.26 -3.48 -13.65
CA SER A 68 -9.37 -2.65 -14.09
C SER A 68 -10.22 -2.26 -12.89
N SER A 69 -9.91 -1.15 -12.23
CA SER A 69 -10.87 -0.51 -11.35
C SER A 69 -10.61 0.99 -11.22
N ASN A 70 -11.71 1.75 -11.21
CA ASN A 70 -11.82 3.14 -10.75
C ASN A 70 -11.51 3.29 -9.24
N GLN A 71 -10.65 2.42 -8.68
CA GLN A 71 -10.12 2.57 -7.35
C GLN A 71 -8.69 3.05 -7.51
N SER A 72 -8.47 4.29 -7.07
CA SER A 72 -7.15 4.81 -6.77
C SER A 72 -6.39 3.72 -6.00
N ALA A 73 -5.49 3.02 -6.70
CA ALA A 73 -4.56 2.07 -6.11
C ALA A 73 -3.57 2.90 -5.31
N LEU A 74 -4.05 3.36 -4.15
CA LEU A 74 -3.22 3.81 -3.08
C LEU A 74 -2.34 2.62 -2.66
N PRO A 75 -1.14 2.92 -2.16
CA PRO A 75 -0.09 1.96 -1.84
C PRO A 75 -0.63 0.66 -1.21
N ASN A 76 -0.44 -0.52 -1.84
CA ASN A 76 -0.46 -1.77 -1.07
C ASN A 76 0.88 -1.95 -0.35
N ILE A 77 1.35 -0.90 0.34
CA ILE A 77 2.29 -1.07 1.44
C ILE A 77 1.42 -1.72 2.49
N GLU A 78 1.69 -2.98 2.80
CA GLU A 78 1.05 -3.62 3.93
C GLU A 78 1.57 -2.91 5.20
N VAL A 79 0.90 -1.81 5.57
CA VAL A 79 1.21 -1.09 6.80
C VAL A 79 0.80 -2.02 7.92
N ALA A 80 1.77 -2.39 8.75
CA ALA A 80 1.57 -3.34 9.83
C ALA A 80 1.97 -2.67 11.14
N GLY A 81 1.32 -3.08 12.23
CA GLY A 81 1.66 -2.61 13.55
C GLY A 81 1.42 -3.65 14.62
N VAL A 82 1.98 -3.38 15.80
CA VAL A 82 1.76 -4.15 17.02
C VAL A 82 0.89 -3.32 17.96
N ALA A 83 -0.15 -3.96 18.51
CA ALA A 83 -0.95 -3.38 19.58
C ALA A 83 -0.13 -3.29 20.87
N THR A 84 0.01 -2.09 21.44
CA THR A 84 0.75 -1.85 22.70
C THR A 84 -0.16 -1.88 23.93
N ALA A 85 -1.45 -2.12 23.74
CA ALA A 85 -2.48 -2.32 24.76
C ALA A 85 -3.59 -3.22 24.19
N GLU A 86 -4.53 -3.65 25.02
CA GLU A 86 -5.78 -4.22 24.51
C GLU A 86 -6.59 -3.13 23.81
N LEU A 87 -7.06 -3.40 22.59
CA LEU A 87 -7.77 -2.43 21.76
C LEU A 87 -9.16 -2.92 21.38
N LYS A 88 -10.12 -2.01 21.52
CA LYS A 88 -11.49 -2.20 21.08
C LYS A 88 -11.58 -1.84 19.60
N ILE A 89 -11.96 -2.81 18.77
CA ILE A 89 -12.31 -2.56 17.38
C ILE A 89 -13.72 -1.99 17.35
N ARG A 90 -13.92 -0.85 16.69
CA ARG A 90 -15.21 -0.15 16.60
C ARG A 90 -15.67 0.03 15.17
N VAL A 91 -16.99 0.10 14.97
CA VAL A 91 -17.58 0.39 13.64
C VAL A 91 -17.24 1.81 13.17
N PHE A 92 -17.16 2.77 14.10
CA PHE A 92 -16.81 4.17 13.84
C PHE A 92 -15.86 4.72 14.92
N PRO A 93 -14.98 5.68 14.57
CA PRO A 93 -14.16 6.39 15.55
C PRO A 93 -15.02 7.05 16.64
N ARG A 94 -14.61 6.91 17.90
CA ARG A 94 -15.24 7.50 19.11
C ARG A 94 -16.67 7.02 19.43
N THR A 95 -17.59 7.06 18.48
CA THR A 95 -19.03 6.84 18.69
C THR A 95 -19.52 5.46 18.25
N GLY A 96 -18.68 4.68 17.56
CA GLY A 96 -19.06 3.36 17.08
C GLY A 96 -19.10 2.30 18.18
N GLU A 97 -20.04 1.37 18.03
CA GLU A 97 -20.11 0.17 18.87
C GLU A 97 -18.86 -0.68 18.74
N GLN A 98 -18.53 -1.41 19.81
CA GLN A 98 -17.41 -2.35 19.82
C GLN A 98 -17.83 -3.63 19.09
N ILE A 99 -17.04 -4.04 18.10
CA ILE A 99 -17.26 -5.23 17.27
C ILE A 99 -16.14 -6.26 17.38
N GLY A 100 -15.09 -5.96 18.15
CA GLY A 100 -13.99 -6.87 18.39
C GLY A 100 -13.00 -6.35 19.42
N LEU A 101 -12.06 -7.21 19.79
CA LEU A 101 -10.97 -6.92 20.71
C LEU A 101 -9.67 -7.46 20.13
N VAL A 102 -8.64 -6.62 20.13
CA VAL A 102 -7.27 -6.98 19.77
C VAL A 102 -6.47 -7.05 21.06
N PRO A 103 -5.84 -8.19 21.41
CA PRO A 103 -5.04 -8.30 22.62
C PRO A 103 -3.72 -7.53 22.49
N ASN A 104 -3.13 -7.17 23.63
CA ASN A 104 -1.78 -6.60 23.68
C ASN A 104 -0.77 -7.53 22.98
N GLY A 105 0.14 -6.94 22.21
CA GLY A 105 1.17 -7.68 21.46
C GLY A 105 0.72 -8.23 20.11
N ALA A 106 -0.57 -8.17 19.79
CA ALA A 106 -1.08 -8.67 18.51
C ALA A 106 -0.53 -7.88 17.32
N LEU A 107 -0.16 -8.60 16.26
CA LEU A 107 0.15 -8.04 14.95
C LEU A 107 -1.16 -7.75 14.21
N VAL A 108 -1.30 -6.53 13.70
CA VAL A 108 -2.46 -6.08 12.94
C VAL A 108 -2.04 -5.48 11.61
N ARG A 109 -2.91 -5.62 10.60
CA ARG A 109 -2.79 -4.89 9.35
C ARG A 109 -3.52 -3.56 9.49
N VAL A 110 -2.85 -2.45 9.15
CA VAL A 110 -3.40 -1.10 9.15
C VAL A 110 -3.73 -0.71 7.72
N LEU A 111 -5.00 -0.43 7.46
CA LEU A 111 -5.53 -0.21 6.12
C LEU A 111 -5.76 1.27 5.81
N ALA A 112 -6.15 2.06 6.82
CA ALA A 112 -6.44 3.48 6.66
C ALA A 112 -6.27 4.25 7.99
N ARG A 113 -6.39 5.57 7.90
CA ARG A 113 -6.51 6.48 9.05
C ARG A 113 -7.68 7.43 8.87
N ASN A 114 -8.16 8.01 9.96
CA ASN A 114 -9.09 9.13 9.86
C ASN A 114 -8.33 10.43 9.53
N SER A 115 -9.06 11.50 9.21
CA SER A 115 -8.48 12.78 8.74
C SER A 115 -7.41 13.37 9.66
N ASN A 116 -7.57 13.23 10.98
CA ASN A 116 -6.61 13.74 11.98
C ASN A 116 -5.60 12.68 12.46
N GLY A 117 -5.65 11.45 11.93
CA GLY A 117 -4.73 10.36 12.27
C GLY A 117 -4.86 9.81 13.69
N SER A 118 -5.86 10.23 14.47
CA SER A 118 -6.10 9.71 15.83
C SER A 118 -6.71 8.30 15.86
N TRP A 119 -7.20 7.82 14.71
CA TRP A 119 -7.77 6.49 14.57
C TRP A 119 -7.21 5.80 13.33
N PHE A 120 -6.96 4.51 13.47
CA PHE A 120 -6.57 3.63 12.39
C PHE A 120 -7.70 2.64 12.10
N TYR A 121 -7.96 2.42 10.82
CA TYR A 121 -8.81 1.33 10.36
C TYR A 121 -7.90 0.12 10.12
N ILE A 122 -8.16 -0.97 10.81
CA ILE A 122 -7.32 -2.17 10.80
C ILE A 122 -8.10 -3.40 10.31
N SER A 123 -7.37 -4.46 9.98
CA SER A 123 -7.89 -5.82 9.79
C SER A 123 -7.13 -6.78 10.70
N TRP A 124 -7.86 -7.55 11.50
CA TRP A 124 -7.31 -8.53 12.43
C TRP A 124 -8.23 -9.75 12.52
N GLN A 125 -7.70 -10.94 12.23
CA GLN A 125 -8.46 -12.21 12.22
C GLN A 125 -9.78 -12.16 11.42
N GLY A 126 -9.80 -11.41 10.31
CA GLY A 126 -11.00 -11.25 9.48
C GLY A 126 -11.99 -10.20 9.98
N VAL A 127 -11.76 -9.58 11.14
CA VAL A 127 -12.54 -8.44 11.63
C VAL A 127 -11.85 -7.14 11.22
N GLU A 128 -12.61 -6.25 10.57
CA GLU A 128 -12.15 -4.91 10.23
C GLU A 128 -12.85 -3.84 11.03
N GLY A 129 -12.12 -2.79 11.41
CA GLY A 129 -12.72 -1.65 12.10
C GLY A 129 -11.70 -0.66 12.66
N TRP A 130 -12.22 0.32 13.38
CA TRP A 130 -11.45 1.45 13.91
C TRP A 130 -10.88 1.16 15.29
N VAL A 131 -9.59 1.43 15.46
CA VAL A 131 -8.86 1.38 16.73
C VAL A 131 -8.13 2.70 16.98
N PHE A 132 -7.86 2.99 18.25
CA PHE A 132 -7.19 4.23 18.63
C PHE A 132 -5.69 4.15 18.28
N SER A 133 -5.23 5.06 17.41
CA SER A 133 -3.91 4.97 16.79
C SER A 133 -2.71 5.07 17.76
N PRO A 134 -2.76 5.81 18.89
CA PRO A 134 -1.62 5.88 19.82
C PRO A 134 -1.21 4.54 20.43
N TYR A 135 -2.09 3.53 20.38
CA TYR A 135 -1.81 2.19 20.86
C TYR A 135 -1.40 1.20 19.75
N ILE A 136 -1.17 1.69 18.54
CA ILE A 136 -0.58 0.92 17.46
C ILE A 136 0.82 1.45 17.19
N ARG A 137 1.83 0.63 17.46
CA ARG A 137 3.19 0.90 17.01
C ARG A 137 3.38 0.30 15.63
N LEU A 138 3.53 1.15 14.62
CA LEU A 138 3.84 0.68 13.26
C LEU A 138 5.19 -0.03 13.24
N THR A 139 5.19 -1.24 12.70
CA THR A 139 6.38 -2.08 12.49
C THR A 139 6.78 -2.12 11.02
N ASN A 140 5.84 -1.82 10.11
CA ASN A 140 6.08 -1.63 8.68
C ASN A 140 5.23 -0.47 8.14
N GLY A 141 5.79 0.29 7.21
CA GLY A 141 5.13 1.47 6.62
C GLY A 141 5.07 2.69 7.55
N ARG A 142 4.49 3.78 7.04
CA ARG A 142 4.33 5.05 7.74
C ARG A 142 2.88 5.50 7.71
N VAL A 143 2.50 6.35 8.66
CA VAL A 143 1.15 6.94 8.71
C VAL A 143 0.79 7.71 7.43
N ILE A 144 1.77 8.30 6.74
CA ILE A 144 1.55 9.02 5.47
C ILE A 144 1.19 8.07 4.31
N ASP A 145 1.51 6.79 4.45
CA ASP A 145 1.20 5.75 3.46
C ASP A 145 -0.26 5.28 3.57
N LEU A 146 -0.92 5.57 4.70
CA LEU A 146 -2.31 5.25 4.95
C LEU A 146 -3.25 6.22 4.25
N ILE A 147 -4.23 5.65 3.57
CA ILE A 147 -5.34 6.40 2.98
C ILE A 147 -6.18 7.03 4.09
N VAL A 148 -6.82 8.16 3.79
CA VAL A 148 -7.79 8.77 4.70
C VAL A 148 -9.18 8.19 4.42
N ARG A 149 -9.85 7.67 5.45
CA ARG A 149 -11.21 7.14 5.43
C ARG A 149 -12.11 7.85 6.44
#